data_AF-A0A846LCF7-F1
#
_entry.id   AF-A0A846LCF7-F1
#
_cell.length_a   1.000
_cell.length_b   1.000
_cell.length_c   1.000
_cell.angle_alpha   90.00
_cell.angle_beta   90.00
_cell.angle_gamma   90.00
#
_symmetry.space_group_name_H-M   'P 1'
#
loop_
_entity.id
_entity.type
_entity.pdbx_description
1 polymer ?
#
loop_
_entity_poly.entity_id
_entity_poly.type
_entity_poly.pdbx_seq_one_letter_code
_entity_poly.pdbx_strand_id
1 'polypeptide(L)' 'MHDGALPPRRDFPFPEASRHHMREWPLVWHPERGHYTRTCPHGVGHPDPDDVVHLQSVGGVSGVHPCDGCCLAPLRD' A
#
# COMPACT_ATOMS: atom_id res chain seq x y z
N MET A 1 8.36 -16.74 20.63
CA MET A 1 8.11 -16.53 19.19
C MET A 1 7.26 -15.27 19.09
N HIS A 2 7.72 -14.29 18.33
CA HIS A 2 7.33 -12.88 18.48
C HIS A 2 5.81 -12.67 18.51
N ASP A 3 5.41 -11.88 19.52
CA ASP A 3 4.07 -11.38 19.80
C ASP A 3 3.40 -10.88 18.50
N GLY A 4 2.22 -11.40 18.19
CA GLY A 4 1.45 -11.17 16.96
C GLY A 4 0.85 -9.76 16.84
N ALA A 5 1.55 -8.75 17.34
CA ALA A 5 1.22 -7.37 17.05
C ALA A 5 1.54 -7.11 15.57
N LEU A 6 0.49 -6.84 14.77
CA LEU A 6 0.66 -6.10 13.53
C LEU A 6 1.59 -4.92 13.83
N PRO A 7 2.64 -4.65 13.04
CA PRO A 7 3.38 -3.42 13.23
C PRO A 7 2.37 -2.27 13.25
N PRO A 8 2.50 -1.30 14.17
CA PRO A 8 1.60 -0.16 14.19
C PRO A 8 1.56 0.39 12.76
N ARG A 9 0.35 0.69 12.26
CA ARG A 9 0.24 1.42 10.99
C ARG A 9 1.23 2.57 11.12
N ARG A 10 2.23 2.62 10.23
CA ARG A 10 3.22 3.69 10.28
C ARG A 10 2.40 4.97 10.14
N ASP A 11 2.30 5.75 11.21
CA ASP A 11 1.65 7.05 11.18
C ASP A 11 2.51 7.91 10.25
N PHE A 12 2.13 7.95 8.96
CA PHE A 12 2.91 8.62 7.94
C PHE A 12 2.80 10.14 8.19
N PRO A 13 3.90 10.86 8.45
CA PRO A 13 3.88 12.31 8.68
C PRO A 13 3.59 13.11 7.40
N PHE A 14 3.03 12.47 6.37
CA PHE A 14 2.70 13.05 5.07
C PHE A 14 1.18 13.05 4.91
N PRO A 15 0.49 14.15 5.23
CA PRO A 15 -0.96 14.25 5.01
C PRO A 15 -1.36 14.06 3.54
N GLU A 16 -0.42 14.16 2.60
CA GLU A 16 -0.61 13.84 1.19
C GLU A 16 -0.68 12.33 0.90
N ALA A 17 -0.10 11.48 1.76
CA ALA A 17 -0.02 10.04 1.55
C ALA A 17 -1.44 9.45 1.40
N SER A 18 -2.38 9.79 2.28
CA SER A 18 -3.72 9.20 2.26
C SER A 18 -4.70 9.73 1.20
N ARG A 19 -4.23 10.42 0.14
CA ARG A 19 -5.07 11.01 -0.93
C ARG A 19 -5.08 10.21 -2.23
N HIS A 20 -5.12 8.88 -2.14
CA HIS A 20 -5.31 7.99 -3.29
C HIS A 20 -6.66 7.25 -3.19
N HIS A 21 -7.27 6.88 -4.33
CA HIS A 21 -8.57 6.18 -4.35
C HIS A 21 -8.51 4.79 -3.72
N MET A 22 -7.32 4.19 -3.66
CA MET A 22 -7.10 2.87 -3.03
C MET A 22 -7.16 2.89 -1.50
N ARG A 23 -7.29 4.06 -0.85
CA ARG A 23 -7.22 4.17 0.63
C ARG A 23 -8.37 3.43 1.34
N GLU A 24 -9.47 3.22 0.63
CA GLU A 24 -10.68 2.54 1.10
C GLU A 24 -10.64 1.04 0.82
N TRP A 25 -9.64 0.57 0.07
CA TRP A 25 -9.47 -0.84 -0.21
C TRP A 25 -8.95 -1.59 1.02
N PRO A 26 -9.36 -2.87 1.21
CA PRO A 26 -8.86 -3.71 2.27
C PRO A 26 -7.33 -3.71 2.35
N LEU A 27 -6.80 -3.41 3.54
CA LEU A 27 -5.37 -3.34 3.83
C LEU A 27 -4.91 -4.66 4.46
N VAL A 28 -3.84 -5.25 3.93
CA VAL A 28 -3.25 -6.51 4.41
C VAL A 28 -1.76 -6.31 4.67
N TRP A 29 -1.29 -6.70 5.85
CA TRP A 29 0.13 -6.74 6.19
C TRP A 29 0.76 -8.06 5.74
N HIS A 30 1.91 -7.99 5.05
CA HIS A 30 2.68 -9.17 4.66
C HIS A 30 3.99 -9.21 5.45
N PRO A 31 4.06 -9.92 6.59
CA PRO A 31 5.24 -9.93 7.45
C PRO A 31 6.50 -10.44 6.72
N GLU A 32 6.33 -11.47 5.88
CA GLU A 32 7.42 -12.04 5.06
C GLU A 32 7.96 -11.08 4.01
N ARG A 33 7.16 -10.10 3.59
CA ARG A 33 7.54 -9.11 2.56
C ARG A 33 7.84 -7.73 3.14
N GLY A 34 7.57 -7.52 4.42
CA GLY A 34 7.80 -6.27 5.14
C GLY A 34 7.01 -5.07 4.61
N HIS A 35 5.89 -5.29 3.91
CA HIS A 35 5.06 -4.21 3.36
C HIS A 35 3.55 -4.50 3.40
N TYR A 36 2.76 -3.45 3.24
CA TYR A 36 1.31 -3.52 3.12
C TYR A 36 0.83 -3.63 1.67
N THR A 37 -0.28 -4.32 1.47
CA THR A 37 -1.02 -4.33 0.19
C THR A 37 -2.46 -3.87 0.37
N ARG A 38 -3.02 -3.25 -0.66
CA ARG A 38 -4.44 -2.94 -0.85
C ARG A 38 -5.08 -3.92 -1.83
N THR A 39 -6.15 -4.60 -1.43
CA THR A 39 -6.88 -5.51 -2.32
C THR A 39 -7.97 -4.76 -3.09
N CYS A 40 -7.90 -4.72 -4.41
CA CYS A 40 -8.91 -4.03 -5.22
C CYS A 40 -10.26 -4.80 -5.26
N PRO A 41 -11.35 -4.19 -5.76
CA PRO A 41 -12.65 -4.85 -5.93
C PRO A 41 -12.63 -6.13 -6.79
N HIS A 42 -11.60 -6.32 -7.62
CA HIS A 42 -11.41 -7.52 -8.44
C HIS A 42 -10.66 -8.65 -7.71
N GLY A 43 -10.24 -8.41 -6.46
CA GLY A 43 -9.51 -9.38 -5.64
C GLY A 43 -7.99 -9.40 -5.85
N VAL A 44 -7.44 -8.47 -6.61
CA VAL A 44 -5.99 -8.36 -6.86
C VAL A 44 -5.32 -7.53 -5.75
N GLY A 45 -4.20 -8.01 -5.23
CA GLY A 45 -3.40 -7.29 -4.24
C GLY A 45 -2.42 -6.32 -4.90
N HIS A 46 -2.56 -5.03 -4.60
CA HIS A 46 -1.66 -3.96 -5.04
C HIS A 46 -0.78 -3.49 -3.87
N PRO A 47 0.46 -3.04 -4.10
CA PRO A 47 1.24 -2.35 -3.08
C PRO A 47 0.46 -1.16 -2.52
N ASP A 48 0.47 -1.00 -1.20
CA ASP A 48 -0.13 0.16 -0.57
C ASP A 48 0.63 1.44 -0.94
N PRO A 49 0.00 2.46 -1.54
CA PRO A 49 0.69 3.67 -1.98
C PRO A 49 1.40 4.41 -0.84
N ASP A 50 0.81 4.45 0.37
CA ASP A 50 1.43 5.08 1.54
C ASP A 50 2.75 4.38 1.90
N ASP A 51 2.70 3.05 1.97
CA ASP A 51 3.88 2.23 2.28
C ASP A 51 4.93 2.27 1.16
N VAL A 52 4.53 2.36 -0.11
CA VAL A 52 5.46 2.55 -1.24
C VAL A 52 6.20 3.88 -1.14
N VAL A 53 5.51 4.99 -0.83
CA VAL A 53 6.14 6.31 -0.66
C VAL A 53 7.20 6.26 0.44
N HIS A 54 6.86 5.64 1.58
CA HIS A 54 7.82 5.47 2.65
C HIS A 54 8.99 4.57 2.26
N LEU A 55 8.72 3.39 1.69
CA LEU A 55 9.76 2.45 1.29
C LEU A 55 10.71 3.10 0.27
N GLN A 56 10.20 3.86 -0.71
CA GLN A 56 11.03 4.61 -1.65
C GLN A 56 11.92 5.64 -0.95
N SER A 57 11.40 6.36 0.05
CA SER A 57 12.17 7.36 0.81
C SER A 57 13.34 6.77 1.61
N VAL A 58 13.27 5.48 1.98
CA VAL A 58 14.35 4.77 2.69
C VAL A 58 15.16 3.85 1.76
N GLY A 59 15.03 3.99 0.43
CA GLY A 59 15.78 3.23 -0.56
C GLY A 59 15.25 1.80 -0.83
N GLY A 60 14.00 1.56 -0.49
CA GLY A 60 13.27 0.29 -0.63
C GLY A 60 12.62 0.07 -2.01
N VAL A 61 11.47 -0.62 -2.01
CA VAL A 61 10.92 -1.39 -3.14
C VAL A 61 10.48 -0.60 -4.39
N SER A 62 10.47 -1.32 -5.52
CA SER A 62 9.96 -0.87 -6.82
C SER A 62 8.43 -0.87 -6.88
N GLY A 63 7.83 0.08 -7.61
CA GLY A 63 6.39 0.14 -7.87
C GLY A 63 5.89 -0.86 -8.92
N VAL A 64 6.77 -1.68 -9.50
CA VAL A 64 6.39 -2.71 -10.49
C VAL A 64 5.65 -3.85 -9.78
N HIS A 65 4.41 -4.10 -10.18
CA HIS A 65 3.57 -5.16 -9.63
C HIS A 65 2.54 -5.65 -10.66
N PRO A 66 1.98 -6.86 -10.50
CA PRO A 66 0.82 -7.28 -11.28
C PRO A 66 -0.35 -6.34 -11.04
N CYS A 67 -0.83 -5.67 -12.09
CA CYS A 67 -2.00 -4.78 -12.03
C CYS A 67 -2.89 -5.02 -13.26
N ASP A 68 -4.20 -4.98 -13.04
CA ASP A 68 -5.24 -5.04 -14.06
C ASP A 68 -5.71 -3.64 -14.52
N GLY A 69 -5.00 -2.60 -14.10
CA GLY A 69 -5.29 -1.19 -14.41
C GLY A 69 -6.08 -0.45 -13.32
N CYS A 70 -6.68 -1.13 -12.34
CA CYS A 70 -7.48 -0.46 -11.31
C CYS A 70 -6.66 0.41 -10.35
N CYS A 71 -5.35 0.19 -10.31
CA CYS A 71 -4.38 0.98 -9.54
C CYS A 71 -4.19 2.41 -10.10
N LEU A 72 -4.57 2.66 -11.35
CA LEU A 72 -4.56 4.00 -11.94
C LEU A 72 -5.78 4.76 -11.41
N ALA A 73 -5.55 5.97 -10.87
CA ALA A 73 -6.65 6.84 -10.49
C ALA A 73 -7.56 7.08 -11.71
N PRO A 74 -8.90 7.05 -11.56
CA PRO A 74 -9.78 7.39 -12.66
C PRO A 74 -9.42 8.78 -13.16
N LEU A 75 -9.25 8.90 -14.49
CA LEU A 75 -9.04 10.19 -15.14
C LEU A 75 -10.18 11.11 -14.70
N ARG A 76 -9.84 12.26 -14.12
CA ARG A 76 -10.83 13.29 -13.82
C ARG A 76 -11.30 13.86 -15.15
N ASP A 77 -12.61 13.83 -15.40
CA ASP A 77 -13.24 14.61 -16.47
C ASP A 77 -12.98 16.12 -16.31
#